data_AF-A0A7K4IZ23-F1
#
_entry.id   AF-A0A7K4IZ23-F1
#
_cell.length_a   1.000
_cell.length_b   1.000
_cell.length_c   1.000
_cell.angle_alpha   90.00
_cell.angle_beta   90.00
_cell.angle_gamma   90.00
#
_symmetry.space_group_name_H-M   'P 1'
#
loop_
_entity.id
_entity.type
_entity.pdbx_description
1 polymer ?
#
loop_
_entity_poly.entity_id
_entity_poly.type
_entity_poly.pdbx_seq_one_letter_code
_entity_poly.pdbx_strand_id
1 'polypeptide(L)'
;KRTLLPLRRAELSDVIFPCRLTMQLPEWKNMVMVLLQCIQPLLLLLLTLSLDHVLFTMLSIIQQHSYTQYSFYSSHHLAVHVPGKSLMARLLRNAISALNVSAESHLETSNMACLPQPRAMTREQYVRTYMPLVVLVLFCLFQAYMYRLRRVIAAFYFPKREKTRVLYLYNKLLQQRQSFIQRQKQRIAQRAWQPSRL
;
A
#
# COMPACT_ATOMS: atom_id res chain seq x y z
N LYS A 1 -44.69 0.06 38.58
CA LYS A 1 -44.31 0.41 37.19
C LYS A 1 -43.03 -0.34 36.83
N ARG A 2 -42.96 -1.08 35.70
CA ARG A 2 -41.73 -1.76 35.26
C ARG A 2 -40.89 -0.78 34.44
N THR A 3 -39.71 -0.45 34.91
CA THR A 3 -38.76 0.45 34.22
C THR A 3 -37.65 -0.36 33.56
N LEU A 4 -37.21 0.09 32.40
CA LEU A 4 -36.13 -0.57 31.65
C LEU A 4 -34.74 -0.14 32.15
N LEU A 5 -34.65 1.05 32.76
CA LEU A 5 -33.42 1.57 33.33
C LEU A 5 -33.23 1.10 34.78
N PRO A 6 -32.00 0.76 35.21
CA PRO A 6 -30.74 0.75 34.44
C PRO A 6 -30.60 -0.44 33.46
N LEU A 7 -29.90 -0.24 32.34
CA LEU A 7 -29.55 -1.32 31.40
C LEU A 7 -28.47 -2.23 32.00
N ARG A 8 -28.63 -3.55 31.89
CA ARG A 8 -27.64 -4.52 32.39
C ARG A 8 -26.47 -4.61 31.40
N ARG A 9 -25.25 -4.91 31.87
CA ARG A 9 -24.05 -5.01 30.99
C ARG A 9 -24.24 -5.93 29.78
N ALA A 10 -24.95 -7.05 29.95
CA ALA A 10 -25.25 -7.99 28.86
C ALA A 10 -26.26 -7.46 27.82
N GLU A 11 -27.02 -6.41 28.15
CA GLU A 11 -27.97 -5.78 27.22
C GLU A 11 -27.35 -4.59 26.50
N LEU A 12 -26.30 -3.99 27.07
CA LEU A 12 -25.58 -2.87 26.46
C LEU A 12 -24.85 -3.25 25.17
N SER A 13 -24.42 -4.52 25.02
CA SER A 13 -23.76 -5.00 23.81
C SER A 13 -24.69 -5.05 22.59
N ASP A 14 -25.98 -5.32 22.81
CA ASP A 14 -26.98 -5.45 21.75
C ASP A 14 -27.62 -4.11 21.36
N VAL A 15 -27.49 -3.07 22.19
CA VAL A 15 -28.13 -1.77 21.96
C VAL A 15 -27.21 -0.83 21.18
N ILE A 16 -27.66 -0.37 20.01
CA ILE A 16 -26.91 0.56 19.16
C ILE A 16 -27.08 2.00 19.62
N PHE A 17 -26.12 2.48 20.41
CA PHE A 17 -26.09 3.86 20.89
C PHE A 17 -25.55 4.80 19.80
N PRO A 18 -26.36 5.75 19.29
CA PRO A 18 -25.93 6.66 18.23
C PRO A 18 -24.75 7.57 18.61
N CYS A 19 -24.56 7.85 19.90
CA CYS A 19 -23.51 8.75 20.38
C CYS A 19 -22.30 8.04 21.00
N ARG A 20 -22.23 6.70 21.01
CA ARG A 20 -21.05 5.98 21.53
C ARG A 20 -20.11 5.62 20.38
N LEU A 21 -18.80 5.82 20.60
CA LEU A 21 -17.75 5.53 19.62
C LEU A 21 -17.48 4.02 19.43
N THR A 22 -18.11 3.17 20.23
CA THR A 22 -17.90 1.72 20.18
C THR A 22 -18.45 1.13 18.89
N MET A 23 -17.58 0.56 18.05
CA MET A 23 -17.97 -0.01 16.76
C MET A 23 -18.84 -1.24 16.96
N GLN A 24 -20.00 -1.23 16.34
CA GLN A 24 -21.01 -2.27 16.55
C GLN A 24 -20.91 -3.36 15.46
N LEU A 25 -21.31 -4.59 15.80
CA LEU A 25 -21.29 -5.76 14.89
C LEU A 25 -21.86 -5.53 13.47
N PRO A 26 -22.93 -4.75 13.23
CA PRO A 26 -23.36 -4.45 11.86
C PRO A 26 -22.43 -3.45 11.13
N GLU A 27 -21.77 -2.54 11.86
CA GLU A 27 -20.77 -1.62 11.30
C GLU A 27 -19.52 -2.39 10.84
N TRP A 28 -19.19 -3.49 11.53
CA TRP A 28 -18.09 -4.39 11.16
C TRP A 28 -18.24 -4.97 9.76
N LYS A 29 -19.43 -5.38 9.34
CA LYS A 29 -19.63 -5.91 7.96
C LYS A 29 -19.30 -4.85 6.91
N ASN A 30 -19.72 -3.61 7.16
CA ASN A 30 -19.44 -2.50 6.27
C ASN A 30 -17.95 -2.11 6.30
N MET A 31 -17.33 -2.12 7.47
CA MET A 31 -15.87 -1.95 7.58
C MET A 31 -15.09 -3.02 6.86
N VAL A 32 -15.49 -4.28 6.94
CA VAL A 32 -14.82 -5.39 6.25
C VAL A 32 -14.93 -5.21 4.74
N MET A 33 -16.08 -4.75 4.24
CA MET A 33 -16.25 -4.44 2.82
C MET A 33 -15.34 -3.29 2.37
N VAL A 34 -15.25 -2.23 3.17
CA VAL A 34 -14.34 -1.09 2.92
C VAL A 34 -12.87 -1.51 2.99
N LEU A 35 -12.50 -2.34 3.98
CA LEU A 35 -11.16 -2.88 4.12
C LEU A 35 -10.79 -3.73 2.90
N LEU A 36 -11.70 -4.57 2.43
CA LEU A 36 -11.51 -5.37 1.23
C LEU A 36 -11.27 -4.49 -0.01
N GLN A 37 -11.99 -3.37 -0.12
CA GLN A 37 -11.77 -2.39 -1.18
C GLN A 37 -10.41 -1.68 -1.06
N CYS A 38 -9.90 -1.45 0.16
CA CYS A 38 -8.58 -0.88 0.40
C CYS A 38 -7.42 -1.85 0.13
N ILE A 39 -7.64 -3.16 0.19
CA ILE A 39 -6.59 -4.16 -0.07
C ILE A 39 -6.09 -4.06 -1.52
N GLN A 40 -6.98 -3.82 -2.48
CA GLN A 40 -6.63 -3.73 -3.90
C GLN A 40 -5.61 -2.62 -4.22
N PRO A 41 -5.83 -1.33 -3.85
CA PRO A 41 -4.84 -0.28 -4.09
C PRO A 41 -3.57 -0.48 -3.27
N LEU A 42 -3.65 -1.06 -2.07
CA LEU A 42 -2.47 -1.37 -1.25
C LEU A 42 -1.58 -2.42 -1.92
N LEU A 43 -2.16 -3.48 -2.47
CA LEU A 43 -1.44 -4.52 -3.20
C LEU A 43 -0.76 -3.96 -4.45
N LEU A 44 -1.49 -3.14 -5.22
CA LEU A 44 -0.95 -2.50 -6.42
C LEU A 44 0.23 -1.59 -6.09
N LEU A 45 0.15 -0.82 -4.99
CA LEU A 45 1.25 0.03 -4.53
C LEU A 45 2.48 -0.79 -4.14
N LEU A 46 2.29 -1.87 -3.38
CA LEU A 46 3.38 -2.76 -2.98
C LEU A 46 4.07 -3.37 -4.20
N LEU A 47 3.29 -3.78 -5.21
CA LEU A 47 3.82 -4.29 -6.48
C LEU A 47 4.64 -3.22 -7.23
N THR A 48 4.16 -1.98 -7.30
CA THR A 48 4.92 -0.91 -7.97
C THR A 48 6.21 -0.57 -7.22
N LEU A 49 6.18 -0.51 -5.89
CA LEU A 49 7.36 -0.24 -5.08
C LEU A 49 8.40 -1.36 -5.19
N SER A 50 7.95 -2.62 -5.21
CA SER A 50 8.87 -3.75 -5.37
C SER A 50 9.50 -3.75 -6.76
N LEU A 51 8.71 -3.46 -7.81
CA LEU A 51 9.21 -3.34 -9.18
C LEU A 51 10.26 -2.23 -9.30
N ASP A 52 9.99 -1.04 -8.76
CA ASP A 52 10.93 0.08 -8.78
C ASP A 52 12.24 -0.27 -8.04
N HIS A 53 12.14 -0.95 -6.89
CA HIS A 53 13.32 -1.39 -6.15
C HIS A 53 14.14 -2.42 -6.94
N VAL A 54 13.49 -3.41 -7.56
CA VAL A 54 14.16 -4.42 -8.39
C VAL A 54 14.82 -3.75 -9.59
N LEU A 55 14.11 -2.86 -10.29
CA LEU A 55 14.65 -2.11 -11.41
C LEU A 55 15.87 -1.29 -11.01
N PHE A 56 15.78 -0.52 -9.91
CA PHE A 56 16.90 0.26 -9.39
C PHE A 56 18.12 -0.63 -9.09
N THR A 57 17.90 -1.76 -8.43
CA THR A 57 18.96 -2.71 -8.07
C THR A 57 19.61 -3.31 -9.33
N MET A 58 18.80 -3.71 -10.31
CA MET A 58 19.29 -4.25 -11.58
C MET A 58 20.10 -3.20 -12.35
N LEU A 59 19.58 -1.97 -12.45
CA LEU A 59 20.28 -0.86 -13.11
C LEU A 59 21.60 -0.52 -12.39
N SER A 60 21.66 -0.56 -11.07
CA SER A 60 22.91 -0.34 -10.32
C SER A 60 23.91 -1.47 -10.50
N ILE A 61 23.46 -2.72 -10.55
CA ILE A 61 24.33 -3.88 -10.80
C ILE A 61 24.89 -3.82 -12.21
N ILE A 62 24.06 -3.48 -13.20
CA ILE A 62 24.48 -3.27 -14.59
C ILE A 62 25.49 -2.13 -14.66
N GLN A 63 25.25 -1.01 -13.98
CA GLN A 63 26.20 0.10 -13.93
C GLN A 63 27.56 -0.34 -13.37
N GLN A 64 27.56 -1.17 -12.32
CA GLN A 64 28.77 -1.62 -11.64
C GLN A 64 29.57 -2.68 -12.43
N HIS A 65 28.88 -3.56 -13.17
CA HIS A 65 29.53 -4.61 -13.98
C HIS A 65 29.79 -4.22 -15.44
N SER A 66 29.06 -3.23 -15.98
CA SER A 66 29.23 -2.72 -17.35
C SER A 66 30.25 -1.59 -17.43
N TYR A 67 30.81 -1.13 -16.32
CA TYR A 67 31.94 -0.21 -16.30
C TYR A 67 33.19 -0.93 -16.83
N THR A 68 33.35 -0.91 -18.16
CA THR A 68 34.52 -1.42 -18.87
C THR A 68 35.26 -0.24 -19.49
N GLN A 69 36.40 0.12 -18.88
CA GLN A 69 37.32 1.10 -19.42
C GLN A 69 38.27 0.36 -20.38
N TYR A 70 37.93 0.35 -21.68
CA TYR A 70 38.81 -0.21 -22.70
C TYR A 70 39.92 0.79 -23.01
N SER A 71 41.02 0.73 -22.27
CA SER A 71 42.27 1.38 -22.68
C SER A 71 42.93 0.52 -23.76
N PHE A 72 42.57 0.75 -25.03
CA PHE A 72 43.27 0.14 -26.17
C PHE A 72 44.67 0.76 -26.30
N TYR A 73 45.64 0.26 -25.54
CA TYR A 73 47.07 0.49 -25.80
C TYR A 73 47.53 -0.46 -26.91
N SER A 74 47.17 -0.18 -28.16
CA SER A 74 47.75 -0.89 -29.30
C SER A 74 49.09 -0.25 -29.67
N SER A 75 50.14 -0.60 -28.92
CA SER A 75 51.52 -0.28 -29.26
C SER A 75 52.03 -1.19 -30.38
N HIS A 76 51.45 -1.10 -31.58
CA HIS A 76 52.06 -1.69 -32.77
C HIS A 76 53.13 -0.72 -33.30
N HIS A 77 54.32 -0.77 -32.72
CA HIS A 77 55.53 -0.17 -33.29
C HIS A 77 55.93 -0.94 -34.56
N LEU A 78 55.20 -0.72 -35.66
CA LEU A 78 55.57 -1.19 -36.99
C LEU A 78 56.64 -0.25 -37.56
N ALA A 79 57.86 -0.38 -37.07
CA ALA A 79 59.04 0.26 -37.66
C ALA A 79 59.46 -0.50 -38.93
N VAL A 80 58.76 -0.28 -40.04
CA VAL A 80 59.06 -0.93 -41.33
C VAL A 80 60.17 -0.14 -42.06
N HIS A 81 61.41 -0.60 -41.94
CA HIS A 81 62.54 -0.06 -42.69
C HIS A 81 62.51 -0.61 -44.12
N VAL A 82 62.19 0.24 -45.11
CA VAL A 82 62.21 -0.13 -46.54
C VAL A 82 63.61 0.16 -47.11
N PRO A 83 64.49 -0.82 -47.39
CA PRO A 83 65.77 -0.57 -48.02
C PRO A 83 65.62 -0.36 -49.54
N GLY A 84 66.35 0.61 -50.10
CA GLY A 84 66.38 0.91 -51.55
C GLY A 84 66.18 2.39 -51.91
N LYS A 85 66.74 2.82 -53.05
CA LYS A 85 66.60 4.19 -53.61
C LYS A 85 65.58 4.28 -54.76
N SER A 86 64.77 3.25 -54.96
CA SER A 86 63.77 3.21 -56.04
C SER A 86 62.62 4.19 -55.78
N LEU A 87 61.93 4.61 -56.85
CA LEU A 87 60.80 5.54 -56.78
C LEU A 87 59.66 4.99 -55.91
N MET A 88 59.38 3.69 -56.00
CA MET A 88 58.38 3.01 -55.15
C MET A 88 58.77 2.99 -53.67
N ALA A 89 60.05 2.77 -53.35
CA ALA A 89 60.53 2.82 -51.96
C ALA A 89 60.38 4.23 -51.35
N ARG A 90 60.53 5.28 -52.16
CA ARG A 90 60.26 6.68 -51.75
C ARG A 90 58.78 6.94 -51.49
N LEU A 91 57.88 6.47 -52.36
CA LEU A 91 56.43 6.64 -52.18
C LEU A 91 55.93 5.93 -50.91
N LEU A 92 56.34 4.68 -50.70
CA LEU A 92 55.99 3.92 -49.49
C LEU A 92 56.52 4.59 -48.22
N ARG A 93 57.76 5.10 -48.24
CA ARG A 93 58.34 5.79 -47.08
C ARG A 93 57.60 7.10 -46.75
N ASN A 94 57.19 7.86 -47.77
CA ASN A 94 56.41 9.09 -47.57
C ASN A 94 54.99 8.80 -47.07
N ALA A 95 54.34 7.75 -47.59
CA ALA A 95 53.01 7.34 -47.11
C ALA A 95 53.06 6.87 -45.66
N ILE A 96 54.06 6.05 -45.30
CA ILE A 96 54.26 5.57 -43.92
C ILE A 96 54.62 6.74 -42.98
N SER A 97 55.43 7.71 -43.41
CA SER A 97 55.76 8.87 -42.55
C SER A 97 54.57 9.78 -42.32
N ALA A 98 53.69 9.96 -43.32
CA ALA A 98 52.45 10.73 -43.17
C ALA A 98 51.47 10.02 -42.21
N LEU A 99 51.41 8.69 -42.28
CA LEU A 99 50.59 7.87 -41.37
C LEU A 99 51.17 7.81 -39.95
N ASN A 100 52.50 7.92 -39.78
CA ASN A 100 53.16 7.90 -38.48
C ASN A 100 52.81 9.13 -37.61
N VAL A 101 52.45 10.26 -38.25
CA VAL A 101 51.93 11.47 -37.57
C VAL A 101 50.43 11.32 -37.24
N SER A 102 49.74 10.38 -37.88
CA SER A 102 48.29 10.17 -37.74
C SER A 102 47.92 9.09 -36.70
N ALA A 103 48.91 8.36 -36.18
CA ALA A 103 48.71 7.17 -35.35
C ALA A 103 48.86 7.42 -33.83
N GLU A 104 49.12 8.65 -33.39
CA GLU A 104 49.03 9.03 -31.98
C GLU A 104 47.59 9.47 -31.64
N SER A 105 46.63 8.61 -31.97
CA SER A 105 45.24 8.82 -31.57
C SER A 105 45.05 8.17 -30.19
N HIS A 106 45.18 8.98 -29.14
CA HIS A 106 44.69 8.65 -27.80
C HIS A 106 43.16 8.55 -27.85
N LEU A 107 42.64 7.41 -28.31
CA LEU A 107 41.23 7.08 -28.32
C LEU A 107 40.85 6.51 -26.95
N GLU A 108 40.60 7.40 -25.99
CA GLU A 108 39.94 7.04 -24.75
C GLU A 108 38.43 6.86 -25.00
N THR A 109 38.04 5.70 -25.54
CA THR A 109 36.63 5.31 -25.64
C THR A 109 36.11 4.84 -24.29
N SER A 110 35.52 5.77 -23.53
CA SER A 110 34.85 5.49 -22.27
C SER A 110 33.35 5.25 -22.49
N ASN A 111 32.81 4.13 -21.97
CA ASN A 111 31.39 3.76 -22.08
C ASN A 111 30.47 4.58 -21.13
N MET A 112 31.00 5.59 -20.44
CA MET A 112 30.28 6.43 -19.46
C MET A 112 29.01 7.07 -20.03
N ALA A 113 29.00 7.46 -21.31
CA ALA A 113 27.85 8.09 -21.95
C ALA A 113 26.68 7.11 -22.20
N CYS A 114 26.95 5.81 -22.24
CA CYS A 114 25.96 4.76 -22.49
C CYS A 114 25.54 4.03 -21.22
N LEU A 115 26.15 4.33 -20.07
CA LEU A 115 25.80 3.71 -18.80
C LEU A 115 24.45 4.26 -18.30
N PRO A 116 23.47 3.38 -18.00
CA PRO A 116 22.22 3.82 -17.41
C PRO A 116 22.48 4.40 -16.02
N GLN A 117 22.09 5.66 -15.80
CA GLN A 117 22.18 6.31 -14.49
C GLN A 117 20.97 5.90 -13.63
N PRO A 118 21.15 5.12 -12.54
CA PRO A 118 20.05 4.76 -11.67
C PRO A 118 19.58 6.01 -10.92
N ARG A 119 18.43 6.56 -11.31
CA ARG A 119 17.78 7.68 -10.61
C ARG A 119 16.89 7.14 -9.51
N ALA A 120 17.28 7.33 -8.26
CA ALA A 120 16.39 7.10 -7.13
C ALA A 120 15.20 8.07 -7.17
N MET A 121 14.04 7.63 -6.67
CA MET A 121 12.86 8.50 -6.56
C MET A 121 13.17 9.71 -5.69
N THR A 122 12.84 10.89 -6.22
CA THR A 122 12.94 12.14 -5.47
C THR A 122 11.89 12.22 -4.38
N ARG A 123 12.14 13.03 -3.35
CA ARG A 123 11.23 13.19 -2.20
C ARG A 123 9.81 13.62 -2.61
N GLU A 124 9.70 14.42 -3.66
CA GLU A 124 8.41 14.85 -4.23
C GLU A 124 7.62 13.68 -4.84
N GLN A 125 8.31 12.76 -5.52
CA GLN A 125 7.68 11.57 -6.09
C GLN A 125 7.16 10.64 -4.99
N TYR A 126 7.90 10.48 -3.89
CA TYR A 126 7.41 9.76 -2.71
C TYR A 126 6.14 10.36 -2.13
N VAL A 127 6.09 11.69 -1.95
CA VAL A 127 4.90 12.38 -1.43
C VAL A 127 3.71 12.19 -2.37
N ARG A 128 3.92 12.30 -3.68
CA ARG A 128 2.87 12.12 -4.68
C ARG A 128 2.30 10.70 -4.69
N THR A 129 3.14 9.70 -4.45
CA THR A 129 2.74 8.29 -4.34
C THR A 129 2.01 7.99 -3.03
N TYR A 130 2.41 8.60 -1.91
CA TYR A 130 1.80 8.36 -0.60
C TYR A 130 0.49 9.14 -0.37
N MET A 131 0.36 10.33 -0.97
CA MET A 131 -0.82 11.19 -0.86
C MET A 131 -2.15 10.46 -1.13
N PRO A 132 -2.35 9.72 -2.24
CA PRO A 132 -3.60 9.01 -2.49
C PRO A 132 -3.92 7.96 -1.43
N LEU A 133 -2.91 7.38 -0.77
CA LEU A 133 -3.10 6.40 0.29
C LEU A 133 -3.66 7.05 1.56
N VAL A 134 -3.12 8.21 1.92
CA VAL A 134 -3.65 9.03 3.04
C VAL A 134 -5.08 9.46 2.76
N VAL A 135 -5.35 9.93 1.54
CA VAL A 135 -6.70 10.33 1.11
C VAL A 135 -7.67 9.16 1.19
N LEU A 136 -7.29 7.97 0.71
CA LEU A 136 -8.12 6.77 0.79
C LEU A 136 -8.48 6.42 2.24
N VAL A 137 -7.52 6.44 3.15
CA VAL A 137 -7.76 6.20 4.58
C VAL A 137 -8.73 7.22 5.17
N LEU A 138 -8.55 8.50 4.84
CA LEU A 138 -9.47 9.56 5.28
C LEU A 138 -10.89 9.32 4.75
N PHE A 139 -11.05 8.98 3.47
CA PHE A 139 -12.37 8.67 2.90
C PHE A 139 -13.04 7.48 3.59
N CYS A 140 -12.28 6.44 3.94
CA CYS A 140 -12.82 5.31 4.71
C CYS A 140 -13.34 5.72 6.10
N LEU A 141 -12.62 6.61 6.79
CA LEU A 141 -13.07 7.16 8.07
C LEU A 141 -14.31 8.05 7.90
N PHE A 142 -14.30 8.91 6.87
CA PHE A 142 -15.45 9.74 6.52
C PHE A 142 -16.68 8.90 6.21
N GLN A 143 -16.54 7.79 5.50
CA GLN A 143 -17.65 6.90 5.18
C GLN A 143 -18.30 6.34 6.44
N ALA A 144 -17.51 5.84 7.41
CA ALA A 144 -18.03 5.38 8.69
C ALA A 144 -18.79 6.49 9.45
N TYR A 145 -18.25 7.71 9.44
CA TYR A 145 -18.89 8.87 10.06
C TYR A 145 -20.17 9.32 9.32
N MET A 146 -20.18 9.29 7.99
CA MET A 146 -21.31 9.68 7.15
C MET A 146 -22.53 8.77 7.36
N TYR A 147 -22.33 7.46 7.56
CA TYR A 147 -23.42 6.57 7.91
C TYR A 147 -24.06 6.94 9.26
N ARG A 148 -23.25 7.33 10.25
CA ARG A 148 -23.74 7.82 11.55
C ARG A 148 -24.45 9.16 11.41
N LEU A 149 -23.86 10.09 10.65
CA LEU A 149 -24.42 11.41 10.38
C LEU A 149 -25.78 11.32 9.69
N ARG A 150 -25.95 10.41 8.70
CA ARG A 150 -27.24 10.18 8.03
C ARG A 150 -28.34 9.81 9.02
N ARG A 151 -28.04 9.00 10.04
CA ARG A 151 -29.01 8.65 11.10
C ARG A 151 -29.38 9.87 11.94
N VAL A 152 -28.39 10.68 12.33
CA VAL A 152 -28.62 11.91 13.11
C VAL A 152 -29.46 12.91 12.32
N ILE A 153 -29.13 13.14 11.05
CA ILE A 153 -29.90 14.01 10.15
C ILE A 153 -31.33 13.48 10.01
N ALA A 154 -31.53 12.19 9.77
CA ALA A 154 -32.87 11.61 9.66
C ALA A 154 -33.69 11.74 10.97
N ALA A 155 -33.04 11.60 12.12
CA ALA A 155 -33.68 11.81 13.42
C ALA A 155 -34.11 13.27 13.63
N PHE A 156 -33.29 14.22 13.15
CA PHE A 156 -33.60 15.65 13.21
C PHE A 156 -34.80 16.03 12.33
N TYR A 157 -34.83 15.55 11.08
CA TYR A 157 -35.92 15.87 10.14
C TYR A 157 -37.23 15.10 10.41
N PHE A 158 -37.16 13.86 10.92
CA PHE A 158 -38.33 12.99 11.12
C PHE A 158 -38.49 12.52 12.58
N PRO A 159 -38.73 13.44 13.54
CA PRO A 159 -38.75 13.10 14.97
C PRO A 159 -39.89 12.13 15.33
N LYS A 160 -41.04 12.20 14.65
CA LYS A 160 -42.17 11.29 14.88
C LYS A 160 -41.80 9.83 14.60
N ARG A 161 -41.09 9.57 13.50
CA ARG A 161 -40.65 8.22 13.12
C ARG A 161 -39.57 7.69 14.06
N GLU A 162 -38.61 8.54 14.46
CA GLU A 162 -37.57 8.14 15.39
C GLU A 162 -38.15 7.80 16.78
N LYS A 163 -39.11 8.59 17.27
CA LYS A 163 -39.81 8.28 18.53
C LYS A 163 -40.49 6.91 18.50
N THR A 164 -41.17 6.55 17.40
CA THR A 164 -41.79 5.23 17.24
C THR A 164 -40.74 4.11 17.24
N ARG A 165 -39.59 4.30 16.58
CA ARG A 165 -38.48 3.33 16.59
C ARG A 165 -37.91 3.13 17.99
N VAL A 166 -37.71 4.22 18.75
CA VAL A 166 -37.20 4.17 20.13
C VAL A 166 -38.22 3.47 21.05
N LEU A 167 -39.51 3.78 20.94
CA LEU A 167 -40.58 3.11 21.70
C LEU A 167 -40.66 1.61 21.38
N TYR A 168 -40.56 1.26 20.10
CA TYR A 168 -40.53 -0.14 19.68
C TYR A 168 -39.33 -0.87 20.27
N LEU A 169 -38.13 -0.27 20.20
CA LEU A 169 -36.91 -0.83 20.78
C LEU A 169 -37.04 -1.02 22.31
N TYR A 170 -37.61 -0.02 23.00
CA TYR A 170 -37.89 -0.08 24.44
C TYR A 170 -38.81 -1.26 24.76
N ASN A 171 -39.95 -1.38 24.08
CA ASN A 171 -40.90 -2.47 24.33
C ASN A 171 -40.30 -3.84 24.04
N LYS A 172 -39.53 -3.96 22.95
CA LYS A 172 -38.82 -5.19 22.59
C LYS A 172 -37.83 -5.63 23.68
N LEU A 173 -37.01 -4.71 24.19
CA LEU A 173 -36.07 -5.00 25.28
C LEU A 173 -36.81 -5.41 26.56
N LEU A 174 -37.93 -4.75 26.87
CA LEU A 174 -38.74 -5.07 28.05
C LEU A 174 -39.35 -6.48 27.95
N GLN A 175 -39.81 -6.87 26.76
CA GLN A 175 -40.31 -8.22 26.48
C GLN A 175 -39.20 -9.27 26.57
N GLN A 176 -38.00 -8.98 26.04
CA GLN A 176 -36.84 -9.86 26.16
C GLN A 176 -36.47 -10.13 27.63
N ARG A 177 -36.44 -9.09 28.48
CA ARG A 177 -36.23 -9.25 29.93
C ARG A 177 -37.27 -10.17 30.59
N GLN A 178 -38.54 -9.98 30.26
CA GLN A 178 -39.61 -10.82 30.80
C GLN A 178 -39.44 -12.28 30.39
N SER A 179 -39.16 -12.53 29.10
CA SER A 179 -38.92 -13.88 28.60
C SER A 179 -37.71 -14.54 29.26
N PHE A 180 -36.64 -13.79 29.52
CA PHE A 180 -35.45 -14.29 30.21
C PHE A 180 -35.75 -14.66 31.66
N ILE A 181 -36.44 -13.78 32.40
CA ILE A 181 -36.84 -14.05 33.79
C ILE A 181 -37.76 -15.26 33.86
N GLN A 182 -38.71 -15.39 32.93
CA GLN A 182 -39.62 -16.53 32.89
C GLN A 182 -38.87 -17.85 32.65
N ARG A 183 -37.92 -17.86 31.70
CA ARG A 183 -37.04 -19.02 31.45
C ARG A 183 -36.17 -19.35 32.66
N GLN A 184 -35.63 -18.35 33.35
CA GLN A 184 -34.83 -18.54 34.57
C GLN A 184 -35.68 -19.15 35.70
N LYS A 185 -36.90 -18.64 35.92
CA LYS A 185 -37.84 -19.20 36.91
C LYS A 185 -38.18 -20.66 36.61
N GLN A 186 -38.45 -20.98 35.33
CA GLN A 186 -38.72 -22.36 34.91
C GLN A 186 -37.52 -23.27 35.18
N ARG A 187 -36.29 -22.83 34.89
CA ARG A 187 -35.07 -23.60 35.20
C ARG A 187 -34.87 -23.83 36.70
N ILE A 188 -35.12 -22.81 37.53
CA ILE A 188 -35.01 -22.94 39.00
C ILE A 188 -36.07 -23.91 39.52
N ALA A 189 -37.32 -23.78 39.05
CA ALA A 189 -38.38 -24.71 39.40
C ALA A 189 -38.01 -26.14 39.00
N GLN A 190 -37.56 -26.37 37.76
CA GLN A 190 -37.12 -27.69 37.30
C GLN A 190 -35.99 -28.28 38.16
N ARG A 191 -35.01 -27.46 38.57
CA ARG A 191 -33.93 -27.88 39.48
C ARG A 191 -34.43 -28.18 40.89
N ALA A 192 -35.41 -27.43 41.40
CA ALA A 192 -36.02 -27.70 42.69
C ALA A 192 -36.87 -28.98 42.68
N TRP A 193 -37.50 -29.30 41.55
CA TRP A 193 -38.25 -30.54 41.32
C TRP A 193 -37.36 -31.77 41.08
N GLN A 194 -36.07 -31.59 40.77
CA GLN A 194 -35.09 -32.67 40.75
C GLN A 194 -34.45 -32.76 42.14
N PRO A 195 -34.87 -33.69 43.01
CA PRO A 195 -34.24 -33.84 44.32
C PRO A 195 -32.77 -34.21 44.09
N SER A 196 -31.87 -33.62 44.86
CA SER A 196 -30.47 -34.03 44.92
C SER A 196 -30.43 -35.53 45.14
N ARG A 197 -30.06 -36.30 44.10
CA ARG A 197 -29.65 -37.70 44.24
C ARG A 197 -28.36 -37.71 45.06
N LEU A 198 -28.53 -37.74 46.38
CA LEU A 198 -27.56 -38.27 47.34
C LEU A 198 -27.70 -39.78 47.36
#